data_AF-R8AYS1-F1
#
_entry.id   AF-R8AYS1-F1
#
_cell.length_a   1.000
_cell.length_b   1.000
_cell.length_c   1.000
_cell.angle_alpha   90.00
_cell.angle_beta   90.00
_cell.angle_gamma   90.00
#
_symmetry.space_group_name_H-M   'P 1'
#
loop_
_entity.id
_entity.type
_entity.pdbx_description
1 polymer ?
#
loop_
_entity_poly.entity_id
_entity_poly.type
_entity_poly.pdbx_seq_one_letter_code
_entity_poly.pdbx_strand_id
1 'polypeptide(L)'
;MSPVMFASTILRFRQPVSRCLHVLSQARGELRAQNAFTAATVSLAMACSPLVMADDGTTKSGNRTWSNQVRDYAVKSLNNEDALSMAAIPLNGPGIDQYINADALMSPGSIMKLVTTYAALEILGPTHHWNTDFYTDGQLAGNTLEGNFYVKFGGDPKLTLERLWSTLRELRGMGITTINGDLVLDGNYFEIAGGLPRFDDNGDNPYAPFLVEPSGVLTNLNLIHFQVRADERGTQAWSAPALNDVVIDNRVTATVEGPCPSRRGFTWEPVFHADQRVTVRVTGELPQGCRTTAYLSLLPHEQYTASLIRSLLSEMGISVAGDGVTGTTPDDVRLMLRTTSPDLVTMVRDINKWSSNVMARQLLLTIGAENRQEDEHDDRVAGIRMIYEWLESKGVNTAGMVIDNGAGLTRHGRISARQGAQILQHAWNSRFSADLMASMPLIAMDGTMARRLRNAGMDGLGRIKTGYLENVRSIAGYTRDESDTTWAVVGMVNTDPAWNGQAVLDRILYSLHHQPPVGTTLSQASGGSEVR
;
A
#
# COMPACT_ATOMS: atom_id res chain seq x y z
N MET A 1 -7.90 -46.31 -22.35
CA MET A 1 -6.73 -46.92 -21.68
C MET A 1 -5.54 -46.01 -21.89
N SER A 2 -5.16 -45.23 -20.87
CA SER A 2 -3.77 -44.83 -20.61
C SER A 2 -2.96 -46.08 -20.16
N PRO A 3 -1.74 -46.00 -19.59
CA PRO A 3 -0.69 -44.94 -19.56
C PRO A 3 0.75 -45.52 -19.70
N VAL A 4 1.78 -44.68 -19.88
CA VAL A 4 3.18 -44.89 -19.40
C VAL A 4 3.82 -43.49 -19.33
N MET A 5 3.93 -42.76 -18.20
CA MET A 5 4.81 -42.83 -17.02
C MET A 5 6.32 -43.04 -17.29
N PHE A 6 7.16 -42.01 -17.03
CA PHE A 6 8.45 -42.15 -16.32
C PHE A 6 8.96 -40.80 -15.80
N ALA A 7 9.71 -40.87 -14.69
CA ALA A 7 10.00 -39.83 -13.71
C ALA A 7 11.50 -39.50 -13.58
N SER A 8 11.79 -38.45 -12.79
CA SER A 8 13.05 -38.11 -12.08
C SER A 8 14.19 -37.50 -12.94
N THR A 9 14.92 -36.45 -12.52
CA THR A 9 15.80 -36.45 -11.33
C THR A 9 16.33 -35.04 -10.98
N ILE A 10 16.43 -34.78 -9.68
CA ILE A 10 17.05 -33.64 -8.98
C ILE A 10 18.58 -33.81 -8.91
N LEU A 11 19.37 -32.75 -9.07
CA LEU A 11 20.74 -32.71 -8.54
C LEU A 11 21.18 -31.30 -8.11
N ARG A 12 21.60 -31.22 -6.84
CA ARG A 12 22.21 -30.09 -6.12
C ARG A 12 23.65 -29.87 -6.58
N PHE A 13 24.14 -28.62 -6.51
CA PHE A 13 25.58 -28.35 -6.37
C PHE A 13 25.84 -27.30 -5.29
N ARG A 14 26.70 -27.68 -4.33
CA ARG A 14 27.37 -26.82 -3.33
C ARG A 14 28.84 -26.63 -3.78
N GLN A 15 29.35 -25.43 -3.47
CA GLN A 15 30.74 -24.93 -3.34
C GLN A 15 31.84 -25.97 -2.97
N PRO A 16 33.17 -25.72 -3.15
CA PRO A 16 33.90 -24.53 -2.59
C PRO A 16 35.18 -24.03 -3.31
N VAL A 17 35.68 -22.83 -2.94
CA VAL A 17 37.08 -22.43 -3.16
C VAL A 17 37.62 -21.69 -1.93
N SER A 18 38.78 -22.12 -1.45
CA SER A 18 39.54 -21.58 -0.32
C SER A 18 40.81 -20.84 -0.78
N ARG A 19 41.13 -19.75 -0.06
CA ARG A 19 42.44 -19.18 0.35
C ARG A 19 43.65 -19.19 -0.61
N CYS A 20 44.28 -18.01 -0.75
CA CYS A 20 45.73 -17.84 -0.67
C CYS A 20 46.09 -16.44 -0.11
N LEU A 21 47.17 -16.38 0.67
CA LEU A 21 47.63 -15.28 1.54
C LEU A 21 49.15 -15.17 1.35
N HIS A 22 49.71 -13.98 1.09
CA HIS A 22 51.12 -13.53 1.28
C HIS A 22 51.15 -12.04 0.83
N VAL A 23 51.52 -10.96 1.56
CA VAL A 23 52.53 -10.60 2.59
C VAL A 23 53.75 -9.84 2.00
N LEU A 24 54.01 -8.65 2.58
CA LEU A 24 55.18 -7.70 2.52
C LEU A 24 55.19 -6.60 1.44
N SER A 25 55.77 -5.40 1.63
CA SER A 25 55.99 -4.44 2.74
C SER A 25 56.84 -3.26 2.20
N GLN A 26 56.52 -2.02 2.59
CA GLN A 26 57.40 -0.85 2.86
C GLN A 26 58.44 -0.31 1.85
N ALA A 27 58.40 1.03 1.64
CA ALA A 27 59.47 2.06 1.83
C ALA A 27 59.20 3.28 0.90
N ARG A 28 58.85 4.49 1.38
CA ARG A 28 59.62 5.62 1.99
C ARG A 28 60.43 6.52 1.01
N GLY A 29 60.15 7.84 1.12
CA GLY A 29 61.01 9.00 0.74
C GLY A 29 60.86 9.56 -0.69
N GLU A 30 60.98 10.85 -1.02
CA GLU A 30 60.99 12.14 -0.31
C GLU A 30 61.02 13.29 -1.39
N LEU A 31 60.76 14.54 -0.97
CA LEU A 31 61.22 15.85 -1.51
C LEU A 31 60.44 16.67 -2.61
N ARG A 32 59.86 17.78 -2.10
CA ARG A 32 59.98 19.23 -2.47
C ARG A 32 59.45 19.80 -3.81
N ALA A 33 58.51 20.75 -3.71
CA ALA A 33 58.70 22.23 -3.87
C ALA A 33 57.32 22.93 -4.04
N GLN A 34 56.85 23.69 -3.05
CA GLN A 34 56.69 25.17 -3.05
C GLN A 34 55.93 25.79 -4.24
N ASN A 35 54.71 26.30 -3.99
CA ASN A 35 54.39 27.71 -4.21
C ASN A 35 53.11 28.11 -3.44
N ALA A 36 53.20 29.28 -2.80
CA ALA A 36 52.21 29.88 -1.92
C ALA A 36 51.12 30.64 -2.68
N PHE A 37 49.91 30.76 -2.12
CA PHE A 37 49.23 32.05 -1.92
C PHE A 37 48.03 31.89 -0.96
N THR A 38 47.96 32.83 -0.03
CA THR A 38 47.04 32.97 1.10
C THR A 38 45.60 33.34 0.72
N ALA A 39 44.61 32.69 1.34
CA ALA A 39 43.29 33.29 1.61
C ALA A 39 42.54 32.55 2.74
N ALA A 40 42.34 33.28 3.84
CA ALA A 40 41.36 33.15 4.93
C ALA A 40 40.63 31.79 5.15
N THR A 41 41.04 31.09 6.21
CA THR A 41 40.25 30.06 6.89
C THR A 41 39.26 30.69 7.88
N VAL A 42 37.96 30.56 7.62
CA VAL A 42 36.92 30.58 8.67
C VAL A 42 36.57 29.13 8.96
N SER A 43 37.26 28.55 9.95
CA SER A 43 36.94 27.21 10.45
C SER A 43 35.80 27.31 11.47
N LEU A 44 34.57 27.02 11.05
CA LEU A 44 33.48 26.69 11.97
C LEU A 44 33.60 25.21 12.33
N ALA A 45 34.38 24.91 13.37
CA ALA A 45 34.43 23.58 13.95
C ALA A 45 33.14 23.34 14.76
N MET A 46 32.13 22.70 14.16
CA MET A 46 31.12 21.99 14.94
C MET A 46 31.74 20.68 15.44
N ALA A 47 32.17 20.70 16.69
CA ALA A 47 32.56 19.50 17.41
C ALA A 47 31.38 18.52 17.45
N CYS A 48 31.49 17.41 16.72
CA CYS A 48 30.77 16.19 17.04
C CYS A 48 31.35 15.62 18.33
N SER A 49 30.68 15.85 19.45
CA SER A 49 30.88 15.04 20.64
C SER A 49 30.07 13.75 20.51
N PRO A 50 30.67 12.56 20.70
CA PRO A 50 29.89 11.35 20.89
C PRO A 50 29.15 11.50 22.24
N LEU A 51 27.83 11.42 22.23
CA LEU A 51 27.07 11.31 23.47
C LEU A 51 27.36 9.92 24.04
N VAL A 52 28.34 9.86 24.94
CA VAL A 52 28.53 8.75 25.86
C VAL A 52 27.26 8.66 26.69
N MET A 53 26.55 7.53 26.59
CA MET A 53 25.51 7.14 27.54
C MET A 53 26.21 6.93 28.89
N ALA A 54 26.24 7.97 29.71
CA ALA A 54 26.60 7.86 31.11
C ALA A 54 25.41 7.26 31.86
N ASP A 55 25.66 6.10 32.43
CA ASP A 55 24.81 5.40 33.38
C ASP A 55 24.89 6.14 34.72
N ASP A 56 23.96 7.06 34.97
CA ASP A 56 23.76 7.64 36.30
C ASP A 56 22.78 6.77 37.08
N GLY A 57 23.33 5.73 37.69
CA GLY A 57 22.70 5.05 38.80
C GLY A 57 22.63 5.97 40.01
N THR A 58 21.44 6.50 40.33
CA THR A 58 21.00 6.82 41.70
C THR A 58 19.48 6.99 41.76
N THR A 59 18.80 5.89 42.10
CA THR A 59 17.59 5.80 42.95
C THR A 59 16.66 7.03 43.03
N LYS A 60 15.66 7.09 42.15
CA LYS A 60 14.28 7.57 42.41
C LYS A 60 13.30 7.14 41.29
N SER A 61 13.36 5.88 40.87
CA SER A 61 12.28 5.29 40.06
C SER A 61 11.13 4.91 41.00
N GLY A 62 10.25 5.88 41.29
CA GLY A 62 8.95 5.55 41.89
C GLY A 62 8.13 4.70 40.92
N ASN A 63 7.35 3.76 41.44
CA ASN A 63 6.42 2.85 40.73
C ASN A 63 5.55 3.58 39.66
N ARG A 64 6.11 3.90 38.49
CA ARG A 64 5.34 4.40 37.35
C ARG A 64 5.02 3.22 36.45
N THR A 65 3.72 2.99 36.22
CA THR A 65 3.23 2.02 35.25
C THR A 65 3.83 2.29 33.87
N TRP A 66 4.02 1.25 33.07
CA TRP A 66 4.53 1.36 31.71
C TRP A 66 3.75 2.40 30.87
N SER A 67 2.42 2.38 30.97
CA SER A 67 1.53 3.34 30.31
C SER A 67 1.80 4.80 30.71
N ASN A 68 2.14 5.06 31.97
CA ASN A 68 2.50 6.41 32.42
C ASN A 68 3.84 6.85 31.82
N GLN A 69 4.83 5.96 31.68
CA GLN A 69 6.11 6.28 31.05
C GLN A 69 5.93 6.61 29.56
N VAL A 70 5.10 5.84 28.85
CA VAL A 70 4.74 6.10 27.46
C VAL A 70 3.98 7.42 27.33
N ARG A 71 3.01 7.69 28.21
CA ARG A 71 2.28 8.95 28.24
C ARG A 71 3.21 10.14 28.46
N ASP A 72 4.07 10.08 29.48
CA ASP A 72 5.02 11.16 29.79
C ASP A 72 5.93 11.47 28.58
N TYR A 73 6.43 10.43 27.90
CA TYR A 73 7.21 10.60 26.69
C TYR A 73 6.39 11.24 25.56
N ALA A 74 5.17 10.75 25.32
CA ALA A 74 4.29 11.26 24.27
C ALA A 74 3.91 12.73 24.50
N VAL A 75 3.51 13.10 25.72
CA VAL A 75 3.19 14.48 26.11
C VAL A 75 4.37 15.40 25.80
N LYS A 76 5.58 15.01 26.21
CA LYS A 76 6.80 15.78 25.97
C LYS A 76 7.14 15.89 24.48
N SER A 77 6.97 14.81 23.72
CA SER A 77 7.32 14.77 22.29
C SER A 77 6.31 15.47 21.38
N LEU A 78 5.03 15.49 21.78
CA LEU A 78 3.92 16.01 20.99
C LEU A 78 3.45 17.39 21.47
N ASN A 79 3.83 17.80 22.68
CA ASN A 79 3.34 19.00 23.35
C ASN A 79 1.80 19.06 23.42
N ASN A 80 1.17 17.90 23.63
CA ASN A 80 -0.29 17.73 23.68
C ASN A 80 -0.62 16.44 24.46
N GLU A 81 -1.43 16.57 25.52
CA GLU A 81 -1.80 15.45 26.40
C GLU A 81 -2.82 14.48 25.80
N ASP A 82 -3.65 14.98 24.89
CA ASP A 82 -4.75 14.23 24.29
C ASP A 82 -4.38 13.66 22.91
N ALA A 83 -3.20 14.02 22.39
CA ALA A 83 -2.78 13.64 21.04
C ALA A 83 -2.61 12.13 20.84
N LEU A 84 -2.32 11.36 21.89
CA LEU A 84 -2.10 9.91 21.81
C LEU A 84 -3.31 9.11 22.30
N SER A 85 -3.80 8.21 21.46
CA SER A 85 -4.65 7.08 21.84
C SER A 85 -3.91 5.77 21.58
N MET A 86 -3.91 4.83 22.54
CA MET A 86 -3.17 3.58 22.45
C MET A 86 -3.85 2.46 23.22
N ALA A 87 -3.77 1.25 22.67
CA ALA A 87 -4.10 -0.01 23.30
C ALA A 87 -3.01 -1.06 22.97
N ALA A 88 -2.54 -1.80 23.96
CA ALA A 88 -1.59 -2.91 23.79
C ALA A 88 -2.02 -4.10 24.65
N ILE A 89 -2.22 -5.27 24.03
CA ILE A 89 -2.84 -6.44 24.65
C ILE A 89 -1.95 -7.67 24.40
N PRO A 90 -1.48 -8.40 25.44
CA PRO A 90 -0.79 -9.66 25.27
C PRO A 90 -1.77 -10.75 24.81
N LEU A 91 -1.35 -11.61 23.88
CA LEU A 91 -2.24 -12.59 23.23
C LEU A 91 -1.95 -14.05 23.62
N ASN A 92 -0.70 -14.39 23.91
CA ASN A 92 -0.26 -15.78 24.09
C ASN A 92 0.81 -15.97 25.17
N GLY A 93 1.05 -14.97 26.01
CA GLY A 93 2.13 -14.96 26.99
C GLY A 93 1.87 -14.00 28.15
N PRO A 94 2.82 -13.87 29.08
CA PRO A 94 2.67 -12.98 30.23
C PRO A 94 2.53 -11.52 29.79
N GLY A 95 1.65 -10.77 30.45
CA GLY A 95 1.48 -9.35 30.21
C GLY A 95 0.20 -8.82 30.85
N ILE A 96 0.08 -7.50 30.89
CA ILE A 96 -1.13 -6.80 31.33
C ILE A 96 -1.53 -5.81 30.25
N ASP A 97 -2.81 -5.84 29.86
CA ASP A 97 -3.42 -4.87 28.95
C ASP A 97 -3.07 -3.42 29.34
N GLN A 98 -2.62 -2.64 28.36
CA GLN A 98 -2.29 -1.23 28.54
C GLN A 98 -3.16 -0.35 27.67
N TYR A 99 -3.60 0.76 28.24
CA TYR A 99 -4.45 1.74 27.56
C TYR A 99 -3.99 3.16 27.87
N ILE A 100 -4.01 4.02 26.85
CA ILE A 100 -3.91 5.48 26.99
C ILE A 100 -5.01 6.07 26.10
N ASN A 101 -5.97 6.80 26.68
CA ASN A 101 -7.08 7.42 25.95
C ASN A 101 -7.75 6.45 24.94
N ALA A 102 -7.86 5.17 25.32
CA ALA A 102 -8.13 4.10 24.36
C ALA A 102 -9.54 4.15 23.77
N ASP A 103 -10.46 4.85 24.44
CA ASP A 103 -11.85 5.06 24.03
C ASP A 103 -12.05 6.36 23.23
N ALA A 104 -11.01 7.20 23.11
CA ALA A 104 -11.07 8.41 22.31
C ALA A 104 -11.14 8.06 20.82
N LEU A 105 -12.12 8.64 20.12
CA LEU A 105 -12.28 8.49 18.67
C LEU A 105 -11.25 9.34 17.95
N MET A 106 -10.31 8.69 17.28
CA MET A 106 -9.23 9.32 16.52
C MET A 106 -9.44 9.09 15.03
N SER A 107 -8.87 9.97 14.20
CA SER A 107 -8.63 9.69 12.80
C SER A 107 -7.57 8.60 12.68
N PRO A 108 -7.90 7.41 12.12
CA PRO A 108 -6.95 6.31 12.03
C PRO A 108 -5.95 6.46 10.90
N GLY A 109 -6.25 7.25 9.87
CA GLY A 109 -5.57 7.11 8.59
C GLY A 109 -5.65 5.66 8.07
N SER A 110 -4.60 5.20 7.38
CA SER A 110 -4.61 3.89 6.70
C SER A 110 -4.65 2.64 7.58
N ILE A 111 -4.72 2.73 8.92
CA ILE A 111 -5.03 1.54 9.73
C ILE A 111 -6.51 1.12 9.60
N MET A 112 -7.38 2.00 9.09
CA MET A 112 -8.77 1.65 8.72
C MET A 112 -8.83 0.47 7.74
N LYS A 113 -7.82 0.30 6.89
CA LYS A 113 -7.73 -0.83 5.96
C LYS A 113 -7.72 -2.18 6.67
N LEU A 114 -7.27 -2.26 7.92
CA LEU A 114 -7.34 -3.52 8.68
C LEU A 114 -8.78 -3.91 9.00
N VAL A 115 -9.67 -2.94 9.21
CA VAL A 115 -11.11 -3.19 9.37
C VAL A 115 -11.67 -3.79 8.08
N THR A 116 -11.47 -3.08 6.96
CA THR A 116 -11.97 -3.50 5.64
C THR A 116 -11.40 -4.83 5.17
N THR A 117 -10.08 -5.02 5.30
CA THR A 117 -9.41 -6.24 4.81
C THR A 117 -9.71 -7.46 5.67
N TYR A 118 -9.83 -7.30 6.98
CA TYR A 118 -10.23 -8.42 7.84
C TYR A 118 -11.72 -8.77 7.65
N ALA A 119 -12.59 -7.77 7.56
CA ALA A 119 -13.99 -7.98 7.23
C ALA A 119 -14.15 -8.74 5.90
N ALA A 120 -13.42 -8.34 4.85
CA ALA A 120 -13.45 -9.04 3.57
C ALA A 120 -13.06 -10.52 3.67
N LEU A 121 -11.99 -10.85 4.41
CA LEU A 121 -11.55 -12.25 4.59
C LEU A 121 -12.66 -13.10 5.24
N GLU A 122 -13.39 -12.54 6.20
CA GLU A 122 -14.47 -13.25 6.91
C GLU A 122 -15.78 -13.30 6.12
N ILE A 123 -16.12 -12.24 5.37
CA ILE A 123 -17.40 -12.09 4.66
C ILE A 123 -17.36 -12.72 3.27
N LEU A 124 -16.36 -12.37 2.45
CA LEU A 124 -16.22 -12.88 1.09
C LEU A 124 -15.51 -14.24 1.04
N GLY A 125 -14.66 -14.51 2.02
CA GLY A 125 -13.84 -15.71 2.11
C GLY A 125 -12.48 -15.57 1.39
N PRO A 126 -11.43 -16.27 1.86
CA PRO A 126 -10.05 -16.07 1.42
C PRO A 126 -9.81 -16.46 -0.04
N THR A 127 -10.65 -17.33 -0.60
CA THR A 127 -10.57 -17.81 -1.99
C THR A 127 -11.46 -17.01 -2.94
N HIS A 128 -11.98 -15.86 -2.53
CA HIS A 128 -12.75 -15.00 -3.43
C HIS A 128 -11.85 -14.53 -4.59
N HIS A 129 -12.42 -14.51 -5.79
CA HIS A 129 -11.77 -14.08 -7.03
C HIS A 129 -12.72 -13.16 -7.81
N TRP A 130 -12.14 -12.16 -8.47
CA TRP A 130 -12.85 -11.30 -9.41
C TRP A 130 -12.60 -11.81 -10.83
N ASN A 131 -13.64 -11.78 -11.65
CA ASN A 131 -13.56 -12.12 -13.08
C ASN A 131 -13.77 -10.87 -13.93
N THR A 132 -13.00 -10.76 -15.00
CA THR A 132 -13.29 -9.86 -16.11
C THR A 132 -13.47 -10.69 -17.37
N ASP A 133 -14.63 -10.52 -17.98
CA ASP A 133 -15.08 -11.31 -19.11
C ASP A 133 -15.07 -10.49 -20.39
N PHE A 134 -14.73 -11.16 -21.48
CA PHE A 134 -14.68 -10.54 -22.80
C PHE A 134 -15.68 -11.25 -23.70
N TYR A 135 -16.67 -10.51 -24.22
CA TYR A 135 -17.75 -11.05 -25.02
C TYR A 135 -17.79 -10.45 -26.43
N THR A 136 -18.59 -11.06 -27.30
CA THR A 136 -18.96 -10.51 -28.61
C THR A 136 -20.38 -10.89 -28.98
N ASP A 137 -21.09 -9.97 -29.63
CA ASP A 137 -22.36 -10.20 -30.34
C ASP A 137 -22.13 -10.68 -31.80
N GLY A 138 -20.87 -10.66 -32.23
CA GLY A 138 -20.45 -10.89 -33.60
C GLY A 138 -20.04 -12.32 -33.95
N GLN A 139 -19.73 -12.51 -35.23
CA GLN A 139 -19.18 -13.76 -35.77
C GLN A 139 -17.79 -13.56 -36.34
N LEU A 140 -16.99 -14.63 -36.34
CA LEU A 140 -15.67 -14.59 -36.94
C LEU A 140 -15.80 -14.82 -38.46
N ALA A 141 -15.40 -13.83 -39.26
CA ALA A 141 -15.30 -13.90 -40.71
C ALA A 141 -13.82 -13.87 -41.12
N GLY A 142 -13.20 -15.05 -41.27
CA GLY A 142 -11.77 -15.17 -41.50
C GLY A 142 -10.96 -14.69 -40.30
N ASN A 143 -10.22 -13.58 -40.45
CA ASN A 143 -9.44 -12.95 -39.39
C ASN A 143 -10.13 -11.73 -38.74
N THR A 144 -11.36 -11.44 -39.14
CA THR A 144 -12.15 -10.30 -38.64
C THR A 144 -13.27 -10.78 -37.73
N LEU A 145 -13.38 -10.18 -36.55
CA LEU A 145 -14.56 -10.28 -35.70
C LEU A 145 -15.58 -9.24 -36.19
N GLU A 146 -16.67 -9.70 -36.81
CA GLU A 146 -17.75 -8.85 -37.31
C GLU A 146 -18.79 -8.63 -36.21
N GLY A 147 -18.56 -7.61 -35.38
CA GLY A 147 -19.38 -7.26 -34.22
C GLY A 147 -18.58 -6.52 -33.15
N ASN A 148 -19.27 -6.17 -32.08
CA ASN A 148 -18.71 -5.46 -30.94
C ASN A 148 -17.87 -6.40 -30.07
N PHE A 149 -16.90 -5.81 -29.38
CA PHE A 149 -16.09 -6.48 -28.38
C PHE A 149 -16.37 -5.87 -27.01
N TYR A 150 -17.05 -6.63 -26.16
CA TYR A 150 -17.48 -6.19 -24.85
C TYR A 150 -16.47 -6.63 -23.79
N VAL A 151 -16.22 -5.77 -22.81
CA VAL A 151 -15.42 -6.08 -21.62
C VAL A 151 -16.30 -5.85 -20.40
N LYS A 152 -16.76 -6.94 -19.80
CA LYS A 152 -17.59 -6.93 -18.59
C LYS A 152 -16.69 -7.08 -17.38
N PHE A 153 -16.57 -6.00 -16.61
CA PHE A 153 -15.72 -5.96 -15.43
C PHE A 153 -16.47 -6.42 -14.20
N GLY A 154 -15.87 -7.34 -13.43
CA GLY A 154 -16.44 -7.83 -12.18
C GLY A 154 -15.88 -7.16 -10.93
N GLY A 155 -15.30 -5.95 -11.01
CA GLY A 155 -14.83 -5.20 -9.83
C GLY A 155 -13.43 -5.55 -9.32
N ASP A 156 -12.59 -6.16 -10.15
CA ASP A 156 -11.22 -6.56 -9.79
C ASP A 156 -10.37 -5.38 -9.26
N PRO A 157 -9.88 -5.40 -8.01
CA PRO A 157 -9.10 -4.32 -7.44
C PRO A 157 -7.71 -4.18 -8.07
N LYS A 158 -7.25 -5.19 -8.83
CA LYS A 158 -5.88 -5.29 -9.37
C LYS A 158 -5.86 -5.98 -10.74
N LEU A 159 -6.70 -5.53 -11.66
CA LEU A 159 -6.61 -5.92 -13.07
C LEU A 159 -5.40 -5.23 -13.72
N THR A 160 -4.24 -5.91 -13.71
CA THR A 160 -2.97 -5.32 -14.18
C THR A 160 -2.83 -5.33 -15.70
N LEU A 161 -1.92 -4.47 -16.19
CA LEU A 161 -1.48 -4.45 -17.58
C LEU A 161 -1.08 -5.84 -18.10
N GLU A 162 -0.29 -6.59 -17.32
CA GLU A 162 0.24 -7.89 -17.73
C GLU A 162 -0.86 -8.95 -17.86
N ARG A 163 -1.86 -8.91 -16.96
CA ARG A 163 -3.03 -9.81 -17.03
C ARG A 163 -3.88 -9.51 -18.25
N LEU A 164 -4.16 -8.23 -18.50
CA LEU A 164 -4.86 -7.80 -19.72
C LEU A 164 -4.09 -8.19 -20.97
N TRP A 165 -2.78 -7.93 -21.02
CA TRP A 165 -1.94 -8.28 -22.15
C TRP A 165 -1.97 -9.79 -22.41
N SER A 166 -1.81 -10.61 -21.36
CA SER A 166 -1.79 -12.07 -21.52
C SER A 166 -3.13 -12.60 -22.04
N THR A 167 -4.25 -12.09 -21.51
CA THR A 167 -5.59 -12.52 -21.93
C THR A 167 -5.93 -12.01 -23.34
N LEU A 168 -5.72 -10.74 -23.65
CA LEU A 168 -6.02 -10.17 -24.98
C LEU A 168 -5.16 -10.81 -26.08
N ARG A 169 -3.94 -11.27 -25.76
CA ARG A 169 -3.09 -11.99 -26.71
C ARG A 169 -3.71 -13.30 -27.21
N GLU A 170 -4.64 -13.89 -26.46
CA GLU A 170 -5.38 -15.07 -26.90
C GLU A 170 -6.22 -14.79 -28.15
N LEU A 171 -6.75 -13.57 -28.34
CA LEU A 171 -7.44 -13.19 -29.57
C LEU A 171 -6.54 -13.36 -30.80
N ARG A 172 -5.27 -12.98 -30.67
CA ARG A 172 -4.30 -13.18 -31.75
C ARG A 172 -4.03 -14.67 -32.00
N GLY A 173 -4.00 -15.47 -30.94
CA GLY A 173 -3.91 -16.93 -31.01
C GLY A 173 -5.12 -17.57 -31.72
N MET A 174 -6.30 -16.96 -31.60
CA MET A 174 -7.51 -17.35 -32.34
C MET A 174 -7.48 -16.91 -33.82
N GLY A 175 -6.45 -16.19 -34.26
CA GLY A 175 -6.31 -15.69 -35.63
C GLY A 175 -6.99 -14.35 -35.89
N ILE A 176 -7.51 -13.68 -34.85
CA ILE A 176 -8.15 -12.37 -34.98
C ILE A 176 -7.09 -11.29 -35.19
N THR A 177 -7.28 -10.47 -36.22
CA THR A 177 -6.44 -9.30 -36.52
C THR A 177 -7.24 -8.00 -36.61
N THR A 178 -8.57 -8.12 -36.70
CA THR A 178 -9.47 -6.97 -36.83
C THR A 178 -10.75 -7.24 -36.02
N ILE A 179 -11.21 -6.23 -35.30
CA ILE A 179 -12.53 -6.17 -34.67
C ILE A 179 -13.30 -5.06 -35.38
N ASN A 180 -14.32 -5.44 -36.15
CA ASN A 180 -15.15 -4.54 -36.93
C ASN A 180 -16.42 -4.17 -36.14
N GLY A 181 -16.22 -3.45 -35.05
CA GLY A 181 -17.24 -2.97 -34.13
C GLY A 181 -16.61 -2.15 -33.02
N ASP A 182 -17.42 -1.75 -32.05
CA ASP A 182 -16.99 -0.95 -30.91
C ASP A 182 -16.30 -1.80 -29.84
N LEU A 183 -15.41 -1.16 -29.08
CA LEU A 183 -14.94 -1.65 -27.79
C LEU A 183 -15.90 -1.12 -26.72
N VAL A 184 -16.73 -2.00 -26.16
CA VAL A 184 -17.74 -1.64 -25.17
C VAL A 184 -17.26 -2.01 -23.77
N LEU A 185 -17.14 -1.02 -22.88
CA LEU A 185 -16.77 -1.23 -21.48
C LEU A 185 -18.02 -1.28 -20.60
N ASP A 186 -18.25 -2.43 -19.97
CA ASP A 186 -19.35 -2.66 -19.04
C ASP A 186 -18.83 -2.70 -17.60
N GLY A 187 -18.93 -1.54 -16.94
CA GLY A 187 -18.52 -1.33 -15.55
C GLY A 187 -19.67 -1.41 -14.54
N ASN A 188 -20.83 -1.94 -14.91
CA ASN A 188 -22.05 -1.89 -14.08
C ASN A 188 -22.03 -2.83 -12.86
N TYR A 189 -20.91 -3.49 -12.56
CA TYR A 189 -20.79 -4.36 -11.38
C TYR A 189 -21.00 -3.58 -10.07
N PHE A 190 -20.50 -2.34 -9.99
CA PHE A 190 -20.76 -1.50 -8.82
C PHE A 190 -21.89 -0.51 -9.08
N GLU A 191 -22.77 -0.37 -8.10
CA GLU A 191 -23.71 0.73 -8.02
C GLU A 191 -23.19 1.79 -7.06
N ILE A 192 -23.08 3.03 -7.54
CA ILE A 192 -22.55 4.17 -6.78
C ILE A 192 -23.50 5.36 -6.96
N ALA A 193 -24.69 5.29 -6.35
CA ALA A 193 -25.63 6.40 -6.38
C ALA A 193 -25.01 7.68 -5.79
N GLY A 194 -25.26 8.81 -6.47
CA GLY A 194 -24.76 10.13 -6.04
C GLY A 194 -23.27 10.37 -6.27
N GLY A 195 -22.56 9.43 -6.90
CA GLY A 195 -21.12 9.54 -7.17
C GLY A 195 -20.25 9.37 -5.92
N LEU A 196 -18.96 9.62 -6.10
CA LEU A 196 -17.96 9.51 -5.04
C LEU A 196 -17.77 10.87 -4.33
N PRO A 197 -17.65 10.89 -2.99
CA PRO A 197 -17.36 12.11 -2.26
C PRO A 197 -15.97 12.60 -2.64
N ARG A 198 -15.85 13.90 -2.91
CA ARG A 198 -14.54 14.53 -3.12
C ARG A 198 -13.77 14.59 -1.82
N PHE A 199 -12.46 14.36 -1.90
CA PHE A 199 -11.56 14.48 -0.78
C PHE A 199 -10.69 15.71 -0.96
N ASP A 200 -10.81 16.65 -0.03
CA ASP A 200 -9.87 17.76 0.09
C ASP A 200 -8.61 17.24 0.79
N ASP A 201 -7.64 16.78 0.00
CA ASP A 201 -6.26 16.68 0.46
C ASP A 201 -5.64 18.10 0.54
N ASN A 202 -4.33 18.21 0.70
CA ASN A 202 -3.63 19.49 0.73
C ASN A 202 -3.67 20.28 -0.60
N GLY A 203 -4.27 19.72 -1.66
CA GLY A 203 -4.55 20.41 -2.93
C GLY A 203 -3.36 20.51 -3.90
N ASP A 204 -2.16 20.10 -3.49
CA ASP A 204 -0.93 20.32 -4.25
C ASP A 204 -0.78 19.44 -5.51
N ASN A 205 -1.48 18.29 -5.58
CA ASN A 205 -1.41 17.37 -6.71
C ASN A 205 -2.70 16.54 -6.86
N PRO A 206 -3.68 16.98 -7.67
CA PRO A 206 -4.93 16.25 -7.88
C PRO A 206 -4.76 14.92 -8.62
N TYR A 207 -3.60 14.68 -9.24
CA TYR A 207 -3.31 13.47 -10.03
C TYR A 207 -2.49 12.44 -9.25
N ALA A 208 -2.36 12.62 -7.94
CA ALA A 208 -1.53 11.77 -7.10
C ALA A 208 -2.09 10.34 -7.03
N PRO A 209 -1.22 9.29 -7.03
CA PRO A 209 -1.68 7.91 -7.05
C PRO A 209 -2.59 7.49 -5.88
N PHE A 210 -2.46 8.15 -4.73
CA PHE A 210 -3.25 7.84 -3.56
C PHE A 210 -4.67 8.44 -3.59
N LEU A 211 -4.96 9.32 -4.57
CA LEU A 211 -6.27 9.95 -4.77
C LEU A 211 -7.14 9.21 -5.79
N VAL A 212 -6.60 8.20 -6.47
CA VAL A 212 -7.37 7.41 -7.46
C VAL A 212 -8.68 6.90 -6.87
N GLU A 213 -9.74 7.09 -7.64
CA GLU A 213 -11.10 6.67 -7.32
C GLU A 213 -11.33 5.19 -7.67
N PRO A 214 -12.15 4.45 -6.91
CA PRO A 214 -12.60 3.13 -7.33
C PRO A 214 -13.53 3.28 -8.54
N SER A 215 -13.59 2.27 -9.38
CA SER A 215 -14.42 2.27 -10.59
C SER A 215 -14.69 0.83 -11.02
N GLY A 216 -15.88 0.59 -11.56
CA GLY A 216 -16.23 -0.69 -12.17
C GLY A 216 -15.26 -1.09 -13.28
N VAL A 217 -14.70 -0.11 -14.00
CA VAL A 217 -13.74 -0.34 -15.10
C VAL A 217 -12.28 -0.10 -14.69
N LEU A 218 -11.94 -0.16 -13.39
CA LEU A 218 -10.59 0.10 -12.92
C LEU A 218 -9.58 -0.89 -13.54
N THR A 219 -8.66 -0.38 -14.36
CA THR A 219 -7.51 -1.14 -14.88
C THR A 219 -6.20 -0.50 -14.46
N ASN A 220 -5.21 -1.33 -14.14
CA ASN A 220 -3.84 -0.93 -13.80
C ASN A 220 -3.76 0.25 -12.80
N LEU A 221 -4.68 0.25 -11.82
CA LEU A 221 -4.85 1.29 -10.80
C LEU A 221 -5.07 2.71 -11.36
N ASN A 222 -5.47 2.85 -12.63
CA ASN A 222 -5.58 4.12 -13.35
C ASN A 222 -4.26 4.93 -13.38
N LEU A 223 -3.11 4.26 -13.28
CA LEU A 223 -1.81 4.92 -13.19
C LEU A 223 -1.02 4.83 -14.48
N ILE A 224 -0.33 5.92 -14.79
CA ILE A 224 0.71 5.98 -15.82
C ILE A 224 2.04 6.26 -15.11
N HIS A 225 3.02 5.39 -15.35
CA HIS A 225 4.38 5.55 -14.87
C HIS A 225 5.23 6.25 -15.93
N PHE A 226 5.55 7.51 -15.72
CA PHE A 226 6.44 8.31 -16.56
C PHE A 226 7.88 8.17 -16.11
N GLN A 227 8.80 8.11 -17.08
CA GLN A 227 10.23 8.00 -16.83
C GLN A 227 10.99 8.91 -17.79
N VAL A 228 12.03 9.58 -17.29
CA VAL A 228 13.05 10.25 -18.11
C VAL A 228 14.42 9.73 -17.69
N ARG A 229 15.23 9.29 -18.65
CA ARG A 229 16.63 8.91 -18.44
C ARG A 229 17.54 9.85 -19.23
N ALA A 230 18.69 10.20 -18.66
CA ALA A 230 19.76 10.89 -19.35
C ALA A 230 20.92 9.94 -19.62
N ASP A 231 21.41 9.93 -20.86
CA ASP A 231 22.60 9.20 -21.31
C ASP A 231 23.40 10.06 -22.31
N GLU A 232 24.42 9.48 -22.94
CA GLU A 232 25.27 10.14 -23.94
C GLU A 232 24.49 10.69 -25.15
N ARG A 233 23.26 10.22 -25.40
CA ARG A 233 22.38 10.66 -26.47
C ARG A 233 21.44 11.80 -26.04
N GLY A 234 21.56 12.30 -24.80
CA GLY A 234 20.69 13.31 -24.22
C GLY A 234 19.62 12.70 -23.31
N THR A 235 18.41 13.26 -23.32
CA THR A 235 17.29 12.76 -22.50
C THR A 235 16.27 11.99 -23.34
N GLN A 236 15.83 10.83 -22.84
CA GLN A 236 14.73 10.08 -23.43
C GLN A 236 13.62 9.89 -22.40
N ALA A 237 12.38 10.05 -22.85
CA ALA A 237 11.21 9.96 -22.01
C ALA A 237 10.21 8.94 -22.56
N TRP A 238 9.58 8.18 -21.68
CA TRP A 238 8.56 7.21 -22.03
C TRP A 238 7.59 6.99 -20.86
N SER A 239 6.45 6.39 -21.16
CA SER A 239 5.42 6.01 -20.20
C SER A 239 5.18 4.50 -20.21
N ALA A 240 4.66 3.99 -19.10
CA ALA A 240 4.12 2.64 -19.00
C ALA A 240 2.79 2.68 -18.23
N PRO A 241 1.66 2.23 -18.82
CA PRO A 241 1.51 1.81 -20.22
C PRO A 241 1.74 2.97 -21.21
N ALA A 242 2.07 2.62 -22.47
CA ALA A 242 2.18 3.56 -23.57
C ALA A 242 0.79 3.79 -24.19
N LEU A 243 0.08 4.80 -23.68
CA LEU A 243 -1.27 5.14 -24.13
C LEU A 243 -1.22 6.11 -25.32
N ASN A 244 -2.01 5.84 -26.36
CA ASN A 244 -2.06 6.71 -27.54
C ASN A 244 -2.57 8.13 -27.23
N ASP A 245 -3.36 8.28 -26.15
CA ASP A 245 -3.92 9.57 -25.73
C ASP A 245 -2.95 10.40 -24.89
N VAL A 246 -1.75 9.88 -24.60
CA VAL A 246 -0.77 10.51 -23.70
C VAL A 246 0.53 10.79 -24.44
N VAL A 247 0.90 12.07 -24.50
CA VAL A 247 2.13 12.55 -25.13
C VAL A 247 3.06 13.10 -24.06
N ILE A 248 4.37 12.88 -24.20
CA ILE A 248 5.38 13.45 -23.28
C ILE A 248 6.11 14.59 -23.97
N ASP A 249 6.01 15.80 -23.42
CA ASP A 249 6.80 16.97 -23.82
C ASP A 249 8.06 17.02 -22.94
N ASN A 250 9.11 16.30 -23.38
CA ASN A 250 10.37 16.22 -22.65
C ASN A 250 11.20 17.51 -22.82
N ARG A 251 11.27 18.32 -21.76
CA ARG A 251 12.04 19.56 -21.65
C ARG A 251 13.17 19.43 -20.62
N VAL A 252 13.58 18.20 -20.28
CA VAL A 252 14.66 17.95 -19.32
C VAL A 252 16.00 18.17 -20.02
N THR A 253 16.84 18.99 -19.40
CA THR A 253 18.21 19.26 -19.86
C THR A 253 19.14 18.19 -19.30
N ALA A 254 19.84 17.46 -20.18
CA ALA A 254 20.91 16.56 -19.77
C ALA A 254 22.12 17.38 -19.29
N THR A 255 22.68 17.01 -18.15
CA THR A 255 23.92 17.58 -17.61
C THR A 255 25.00 16.51 -17.54
N VAL A 256 26.26 16.92 -17.31
CA VAL A 256 27.38 15.99 -17.13
C VAL A 256 27.11 15.03 -15.97
N GLU A 257 27.79 13.87 -15.96
CA GLU A 257 27.68 12.87 -14.89
C GLU A 257 27.83 13.49 -13.49
N GLY A 258 27.00 13.04 -12.55
CA GLY A 258 26.95 13.57 -11.20
C GLY A 258 25.89 12.90 -10.32
N PRO A 259 25.74 13.33 -9.06
CA PRO A 259 24.75 12.78 -8.15
C PRO A 259 23.33 12.97 -8.67
N CYS A 260 22.52 11.91 -8.62
CA CYS A 260 21.15 12.01 -9.11
C CYS A 260 20.29 12.94 -8.22
N PRO A 261 19.60 13.92 -8.82
CA PRO A 261 18.77 14.86 -8.08
C PRO A 261 17.58 14.16 -7.43
N SER A 262 17.05 14.79 -6.37
CA SER A 262 15.82 14.33 -5.74
C SER A 262 14.63 14.48 -6.70
N ARG A 263 13.56 13.71 -6.49
CA ARG A 263 12.32 13.80 -7.29
C ARG A 263 11.71 15.20 -7.32
N ARG A 264 11.95 16.04 -6.30
CA ARG A 264 11.46 17.42 -6.22
C ARG A 264 12.16 18.39 -7.17
N GLY A 265 13.27 17.96 -7.79
CA GLY A 265 13.98 18.75 -8.81
C GLY A 265 13.32 18.69 -10.20
N PHE A 266 12.17 18.02 -10.34
CA PHE A 266 11.46 17.88 -11.60
C PHE A 266 10.01 18.31 -11.43
N THR A 267 9.50 19.01 -12.44
CA THR A 267 8.09 19.38 -12.54
C THR A 267 7.45 18.55 -13.62
N TRP A 268 6.34 17.87 -13.28
CA TRP A 268 5.52 17.09 -14.20
C TRP A 268 4.18 17.80 -14.35
N GLU A 269 4.02 18.55 -15.42
CA GLU A 269 2.85 19.41 -15.69
C GLU A 269 1.97 18.76 -16.75
N PRO A 270 0.76 18.27 -16.40
CA PRO A 270 -0.20 17.80 -17.39
C PRO A 270 -0.93 18.98 -18.06
N VAL A 271 -1.04 18.94 -19.38
CA VAL A 271 -1.79 19.87 -20.23
C VAL A 271 -2.87 19.09 -20.95
N PHE A 272 -4.13 19.44 -20.68
CA PHE A 272 -5.31 18.79 -21.25
C PHE A 272 -5.76 19.51 -22.52
N HIS A 273 -6.05 18.75 -23.57
CA HIS A 273 -6.47 19.27 -24.86
C HIS A 273 -7.97 19.04 -25.10
N ALA A 274 -8.55 19.80 -26.03
CA ALA A 274 -9.98 19.71 -26.36
C ALA A 274 -10.39 18.37 -26.98
N ASP A 275 -9.43 17.65 -27.57
CA ASP A 275 -9.62 16.32 -28.17
C ASP A 275 -9.34 15.18 -27.18
N GLN A 276 -9.40 15.46 -25.87
CA GLN A 276 -9.20 14.51 -24.78
C GLN A 276 -7.78 13.95 -24.64
N ARG A 277 -6.82 14.34 -25.47
CA ARG A 277 -5.41 13.98 -25.28
C ARG A 277 -4.81 14.75 -24.10
N VAL A 278 -3.79 14.17 -23.49
CA VAL A 278 -3.00 14.80 -22.42
C VAL A 278 -1.54 14.87 -22.81
N THR A 279 -0.96 16.06 -22.77
CA THR A 279 0.50 16.23 -22.87
C THR A 279 1.09 16.44 -21.50
N VAL A 280 1.99 15.56 -21.08
CA VAL A 280 2.75 15.73 -19.83
C VAL A 280 4.08 16.39 -20.14
N ARG A 281 4.21 17.65 -19.78
CA ARG A 281 5.47 18.39 -19.86
C ARG A 281 6.33 18.08 -18.65
N VAL A 282 7.58 17.71 -18.89
CA VAL A 282 8.56 17.45 -17.83
C VAL A 282 9.77 18.36 -17.98
N THR A 283 10.09 19.12 -16.93
CA THR A 283 11.23 20.04 -16.87
C THR A 283 12.15 19.71 -15.70
N GLY A 284 13.43 20.08 -15.83
CA GLY A 284 14.47 19.88 -14.82
C GLY A 284 15.84 19.64 -15.43
N GLU A 285 16.84 19.44 -14.58
CA GLU A 285 18.19 19.05 -14.98
C GLU A 285 18.48 17.62 -14.53
N LEU A 286 19.03 16.80 -15.43
CA LEU A 286 19.29 15.39 -15.15
C LEU A 286 20.71 15.01 -15.59
N PRO A 287 21.62 14.71 -14.65
CA PRO A 287 22.95 14.20 -14.96
C PRO A 287 22.90 12.91 -15.78
N GLN A 288 23.85 12.74 -16.69
CA GLN A 288 24.05 11.48 -17.41
C GLN A 288 24.18 10.31 -16.43
N GLY A 289 23.51 9.19 -16.76
CA GLY A 289 23.42 8.00 -15.90
C GLY A 289 22.23 8.02 -14.93
N CYS A 290 21.57 9.17 -14.74
CA CYS A 290 20.43 9.29 -13.84
C CYS A 290 19.07 9.07 -14.53
N ARG A 291 18.07 8.78 -13.71
CA ARG A 291 16.65 8.66 -14.11
C ARG A 291 15.75 9.37 -13.10
N THR A 292 14.71 10.03 -13.61
CA THR A 292 13.59 10.53 -12.81
C THR A 292 12.28 9.83 -13.22
N THR A 293 11.32 9.78 -12.30
CA THR A 293 10.07 9.03 -12.47
C THR A 293 8.89 9.72 -11.79
N ALA A 294 7.70 9.63 -12.36
CA ALA A 294 6.44 10.02 -11.72
C ALA A 294 5.33 8.99 -12.01
N TYR A 295 4.42 8.81 -11.05
CA TYR A 295 3.17 8.10 -11.24
C TYR A 295 2.05 9.13 -11.18
N LEU A 296 1.22 9.19 -12.21
CA LEU A 296 0.09 10.13 -12.29
C LEU A 296 -1.17 9.39 -12.76
N SER A 297 -2.31 9.77 -12.21
CA SER A 297 -3.65 9.39 -12.68
C SER A 297 -4.24 10.58 -13.42
N LEU A 298 -4.19 10.56 -14.75
CA LEU A 298 -4.50 11.73 -15.60
C LEU A 298 -5.84 11.64 -16.32
N LEU A 299 -6.25 10.43 -16.70
CA LEU A 299 -7.42 10.20 -17.54
C LEU A 299 -8.59 9.70 -16.68
N PRO A 300 -9.84 10.01 -17.05
CA PRO A 300 -11.02 9.31 -16.55
C PRO A 300 -10.88 7.78 -16.74
N HIS A 301 -11.48 6.99 -15.86
CA HIS A 301 -11.30 5.53 -15.83
C HIS A 301 -11.69 4.84 -17.14
N GLU A 302 -12.77 5.30 -17.76
CA GLU A 302 -13.32 4.79 -19.02
C GLU A 302 -12.34 5.07 -20.16
N GLN A 303 -11.85 6.31 -20.25
CA GLN A 303 -10.89 6.71 -21.26
C GLN A 303 -9.55 5.98 -21.07
N TYR A 304 -9.03 5.92 -19.84
CA TYR A 304 -7.80 5.20 -19.52
C TYR A 304 -7.88 3.73 -19.95
N THR A 305 -8.98 3.07 -19.59
CA THR A 305 -9.16 1.64 -19.83
C THR A 305 -9.36 1.33 -21.30
N ALA A 306 -10.16 2.13 -22.02
CA ALA A 306 -10.31 2.01 -23.46
C ALA A 306 -8.97 2.23 -24.17
N SER A 307 -8.23 3.28 -23.81
CA SER A 307 -6.91 3.59 -24.36
C SER A 307 -5.92 2.45 -24.10
N LEU A 308 -5.91 1.90 -22.89
CA LEU A 308 -5.06 0.77 -22.51
C LEU A 308 -5.34 -0.47 -23.35
N ILE A 309 -6.60 -0.89 -23.44
CA ILE A 309 -7.00 -2.08 -24.21
C ILE A 309 -6.67 -1.90 -25.69
N ARG A 310 -6.97 -0.72 -26.27
CA ARG A 310 -6.64 -0.41 -27.66
C ARG A 310 -5.14 -0.40 -27.93
N SER A 311 -4.33 0.20 -27.04
CA SER A 311 -2.88 0.17 -27.14
C SER A 311 -2.36 -1.28 -27.12
N LEU A 312 -2.84 -2.11 -26.19
CA LEU A 312 -2.44 -3.51 -26.10
C LEU A 312 -2.81 -4.32 -27.35
N LEU A 313 -4.04 -4.17 -27.84
CA LEU A 313 -4.48 -4.83 -29.08
C LEU A 313 -3.64 -4.37 -30.28
N SER A 314 -3.38 -3.07 -30.39
CA SER A 314 -2.55 -2.50 -31.45
C SER A 314 -1.12 -3.03 -31.41
N GLU A 315 -0.50 -3.15 -30.23
CA GLU A 315 0.83 -3.75 -30.06
C GLU A 315 0.87 -5.22 -30.53
N MET A 316 -0.27 -5.93 -30.44
CA MET A 316 -0.43 -7.31 -30.92
C MET A 316 -0.83 -7.40 -32.41
N GLY A 317 -0.95 -6.26 -33.10
CA GLY A 317 -1.39 -6.20 -34.50
C GLY A 317 -2.88 -6.50 -34.68
N ILE A 318 -3.70 -6.21 -33.66
CA ILE A 318 -5.17 -6.26 -33.72
C ILE A 318 -5.70 -4.82 -33.81
N SER A 319 -6.44 -4.53 -34.88
CA SER A 319 -7.10 -3.24 -35.08
C SER A 319 -8.56 -3.29 -34.59
N VAL A 320 -9.02 -2.22 -33.95
CA VAL A 320 -10.43 -2.04 -33.57
C VAL A 320 -11.00 -0.88 -34.38
N ALA A 321 -12.00 -1.16 -35.22
CA ALA A 321 -12.53 -0.18 -36.17
C ALA A 321 -13.44 0.86 -35.50
N GLY A 322 -14.29 0.42 -34.57
CA GLY A 322 -15.21 1.30 -33.83
C GLY A 322 -14.54 2.06 -32.69
N ASP A 323 -15.36 2.78 -31.94
CA ASP A 323 -14.94 3.63 -30.82
C ASP A 323 -14.84 2.86 -29.50
N GLY A 324 -14.27 3.50 -28.48
CA GLY A 324 -14.35 3.02 -27.09
C GLY A 324 -15.54 3.67 -26.39
N VAL A 325 -16.56 2.89 -26.06
CA VAL A 325 -17.80 3.40 -25.44
C VAL A 325 -18.09 2.68 -24.14
N THR A 326 -18.79 3.33 -23.21
CA THR A 326 -19.40 2.65 -22.07
C THR A 326 -20.76 2.07 -22.48
N GLY A 327 -21.09 0.90 -21.96
CA GLY A 327 -22.36 0.25 -22.29
C GLY A 327 -22.64 -0.94 -21.38
N THR A 328 -23.81 -1.55 -21.57
CA THR A 328 -24.16 -2.81 -20.89
C THR A 328 -23.91 -3.96 -21.84
N THR A 329 -23.31 -5.03 -21.35
CA THR A 329 -23.16 -6.27 -22.11
C THR A 329 -24.53 -6.94 -22.22
N PRO A 330 -25.08 -7.17 -23.43
CA PRO A 330 -26.35 -7.87 -23.61
C PRO A 330 -26.30 -9.31 -23.07
N ASP A 331 -27.44 -9.91 -22.77
CA ASP A 331 -27.50 -11.29 -22.26
C ASP A 331 -27.21 -12.35 -23.33
N ASP A 332 -27.42 -12.02 -24.61
CA ASP A 332 -27.33 -12.93 -25.76
C ASP A 332 -26.00 -12.82 -26.52
N VAL A 333 -24.91 -12.54 -25.80
CA VAL A 333 -23.55 -12.48 -26.37
C VAL A 333 -22.71 -13.73 -26.05
N ARG A 334 -21.68 -13.98 -26.87
CA ARG A 334 -20.77 -15.11 -26.70
C ARG A 334 -19.53 -14.72 -25.89
N LEU A 335 -19.26 -15.46 -24.82
CA LEU A 335 -17.99 -15.35 -24.07
C LEU A 335 -16.83 -15.79 -24.95
N MET A 336 -15.84 -14.92 -25.12
CA MET A 336 -14.61 -15.21 -25.84
C MET A 336 -13.47 -15.56 -24.89
N LEU A 337 -13.25 -14.75 -23.86
CA LEU A 337 -12.12 -14.85 -22.93
C LEU A 337 -12.57 -14.50 -21.52
N ARG A 338 -11.82 -14.99 -20.53
CA ARG A 338 -11.97 -14.61 -19.12
C ARG A 338 -10.60 -14.45 -18.50
N THR A 339 -10.41 -13.39 -17.72
CA THR A 339 -9.29 -13.29 -16.79
C THR A 339 -9.80 -13.32 -15.37
N THR A 340 -9.17 -14.16 -14.54
CA THR A 340 -9.49 -14.30 -13.12
C THR A 340 -8.36 -13.73 -12.29
N SER A 341 -8.71 -12.98 -11.25
CA SER A 341 -7.74 -12.37 -10.34
C SER A 341 -6.97 -13.41 -9.51
N PRO A 342 -5.83 -13.05 -8.91
CA PRO A 342 -5.38 -13.71 -7.69
C PRO A 342 -6.46 -13.73 -6.59
N ASP A 343 -6.29 -14.60 -5.60
CA ASP A 343 -7.23 -14.73 -4.49
C ASP A 343 -7.27 -13.48 -3.59
N LEU A 344 -8.31 -13.38 -2.76
CA LEU A 344 -8.49 -12.31 -1.79
C LEU A 344 -7.32 -12.18 -0.82
N VAL A 345 -6.70 -13.30 -0.41
CA VAL A 345 -5.51 -13.26 0.47
C VAL A 345 -4.37 -12.47 -0.17
N THR A 346 -4.13 -12.69 -1.47
CA THR A 346 -3.15 -11.94 -2.25
C THR A 346 -3.52 -10.46 -2.35
N MET A 347 -4.79 -10.14 -2.58
CA MET A 347 -5.26 -8.75 -2.64
C MET A 347 -5.11 -8.03 -1.30
N VAL A 348 -5.48 -8.68 -0.20
CA VAL A 348 -5.34 -8.14 1.16
C VAL A 348 -3.86 -7.89 1.49
N ARG A 349 -2.95 -8.78 1.06
CA ARG A 349 -1.50 -8.55 1.17
C ARG A 349 -1.06 -7.30 0.43
N ASP A 350 -1.46 -7.13 -0.82
CA ASP A 350 -1.05 -5.95 -1.60
C ASP A 350 -1.65 -4.65 -1.04
N ILE A 351 -2.91 -4.69 -0.59
CA ILE A 351 -3.57 -3.58 0.11
C ILE A 351 -2.77 -3.18 1.35
N ASN A 352 -2.41 -4.14 2.22
CA ASN A 352 -1.82 -3.82 3.52
C ASN A 352 -0.32 -3.52 3.43
N LYS A 353 0.45 -4.21 2.58
CA LYS A 353 1.89 -3.97 2.38
C LYS A 353 2.17 -2.60 1.76
N TRP A 354 1.44 -2.26 0.69
CA TRP A 354 1.65 -1.03 -0.07
C TRP A 354 0.68 0.08 0.31
N SER A 355 -0.27 -0.21 1.20
CA SER A 355 -1.27 0.74 1.69
C SER A 355 -2.14 1.33 0.57
N SER A 356 -2.49 0.53 -0.44
CA SER A 356 -3.22 0.99 -1.62
C SER A 356 -4.64 1.46 -1.27
N ASN A 357 -4.93 2.74 -1.53
CA ASN A 357 -6.24 3.33 -1.23
C ASN A 357 -7.32 2.83 -2.19
N VAL A 358 -7.06 2.89 -3.49
CA VAL A 358 -8.03 2.48 -4.51
C VAL A 358 -8.40 1.01 -4.36
N MET A 359 -7.44 0.13 -4.06
CA MET A 359 -7.72 -1.29 -3.83
C MET A 359 -8.58 -1.53 -2.58
N ALA A 360 -8.33 -0.79 -1.49
CA ALA A 360 -9.16 -0.89 -0.29
C ALA A 360 -10.58 -0.37 -0.52
N ARG A 361 -10.74 0.69 -1.32
CA ARG A 361 -12.04 1.25 -1.73
C ARG A 361 -12.80 0.27 -2.63
N GLN A 362 -12.13 -0.31 -3.62
CA GLN A 362 -12.66 -1.40 -4.45
C GLN A 362 -13.14 -2.59 -3.61
N LEU A 363 -12.35 -2.99 -2.60
CA LEU A 363 -12.71 -4.09 -1.73
C LEU A 363 -13.95 -3.77 -0.86
N LEU A 364 -14.08 -2.54 -0.37
CA LEU A 364 -15.30 -2.09 0.30
C LEU A 364 -16.52 -2.17 -0.64
N LEU A 365 -16.39 -1.69 -1.87
CA LEU A 365 -17.46 -1.79 -2.86
C LEU A 365 -17.81 -3.24 -3.18
N THR A 366 -16.81 -4.14 -3.25
CA THR A 366 -17.05 -5.58 -3.45
C THR A 366 -17.85 -6.18 -2.30
N ILE A 367 -17.53 -5.84 -1.04
CA ILE A 367 -18.35 -6.26 0.11
C ILE A 367 -19.79 -5.78 -0.07
N GLY A 368 -19.98 -4.53 -0.52
CA GLY A 368 -21.30 -3.97 -0.82
C GLY A 368 -22.03 -4.73 -1.92
N ALA A 369 -21.43 -4.86 -3.10
CA ALA A 369 -22.04 -5.50 -4.27
C ALA A 369 -22.47 -6.94 -4.00
N GLU A 370 -21.67 -7.69 -3.23
CA GLU A 370 -21.97 -9.09 -2.87
C GLU A 370 -23.01 -9.23 -1.74
N ASN A 371 -23.36 -8.15 -1.04
CA ASN A 371 -24.27 -8.17 0.12
C ASN A 371 -25.34 -7.05 0.06
N ARG A 372 -25.58 -6.51 -1.13
CA ARG A 372 -26.53 -5.42 -1.37
C ARG A 372 -27.96 -5.91 -1.16
N GLN A 373 -28.76 -5.15 -0.43
CA GLN A 373 -30.21 -5.37 -0.31
C GLN A 373 -30.94 -4.78 -1.52
N GLU A 374 -32.15 -5.26 -1.83
CA GLU A 374 -32.89 -4.83 -3.03
C GLU A 374 -33.17 -3.32 -3.10
N ASP A 375 -33.25 -2.63 -1.96
CA ASP A 375 -33.48 -1.19 -1.86
C ASP A 375 -32.20 -0.35 -1.75
N GLU A 376 -31.03 -0.99 -1.68
CA GLU A 376 -29.74 -0.30 -1.67
C GLU A 376 -29.25 -0.05 -3.10
N HIS A 377 -28.82 1.18 -3.39
CA HIS A 377 -28.35 1.59 -4.73
C HIS A 377 -26.93 2.20 -4.66
N ASP A 378 -26.22 1.96 -3.55
CA ASP A 378 -24.86 2.44 -3.32
C ASP A 378 -24.06 1.39 -2.52
N ASP A 379 -23.16 0.71 -3.21
CA ASP A 379 -22.31 -0.34 -2.64
C ASP A 379 -21.40 0.15 -1.52
N ARG A 380 -21.14 1.46 -1.45
CA ARG A 380 -20.38 2.03 -0.32
C ARG A 380 -21.20 1.89 0.95
N VAL A 381 -22.48 2.26 0.88
CA VAL A 381 -23.41 2.21 2.01
C VAL A 381 -23.65 0.75 2.40
N ALA A 382 -23.95 -0.11 1.43
CA ALA A 382 -24.13 -1.55 1.66
C ALA A 382 -22.88 -2.19 2.29
N GLY A 383 -21.69 -1.88 1.76
CA GLY A 383 -20.43 -2.39 2.28
C GLY A 383 -20.13 -1.93 3.70
N ILE A 384 -20.38 -0.65 4.01
CA ILE A 384 -20.22 -0.08 5.35
C ILE A 384 -21.19 -0.73 6.34
N ARG A 385 -22.48 -0.85 5.96
CA ARG A 385 -23.51 -1.53 6.75
C ARG A 385 -23.09 -2.96 7.07
N MET A 386 -22.68 -3.72 6.06
CA MET A 386 -22.24 -5.11 6.23
C MET A 386 -21.03 -5.23 7.16
N ILE A 387 -20.08 -4.30 7.11
CA ILE A 387 -18.95 -4.26 8.06
C ILE A 387 -19.43 -3.96 9.49
N TYR A 388 -20.37 -3.04 9.69
CA TYR A 388 -20.92 -2.75 11.02
C TYR A 388 -21.67 -3.95 11.61
N GLU A 389 -22.58 -4.56 10.85
CA GLU A 389 -23.30 -5.77 11.26
C GLU A 389 -22.32 -6.91 11.60
N TRP A 390 -21.29 -7.09 10.78
CA TRP A 390 -20.24 -8.08 11.04
C TRP A 390 -19.47 -7.76 12.33
N LEU A 391 -19.04 -6.51 12.57
CA LEU A 391 -18.34 -6.12 13.81
C LEU A 391 -19.22 -6.34 15.06
N GLU A 392 -20.48 -5.95 14.99
CA GLU A 392 -21.45 -6.11 16.09
C GLU A 392 -21.71 -7.58 16.39
N SER A 393 -21.80 -8.43 15.36
CA SER A 393 -21.93 -9.89 15.54
C SER A 393 -20.74 -10.51 16.28
N LYS A 394 -19.57 -9.86 16.27
CA LYS A 394 -18.38 -10.26 17.03
C LYS A 394 -18.33 -9.64 18.43
N GLY A 395 -19.29 -8.78 18.79
CA GLY A 395 -19.32 -8.08 20.07
C GLY A 395 -18.42 -6.83 20.12
N VAL A 396 -17.94 -6.34 18.97
CA VAL A 396 -17.20 -5.08 18.90
C VAL A 396 -18.20 -3.93 18.93
N ASN A 397 -18.07 -3.03 19.92
CA ASN A 397 -18.91 -1.84 19.99
C ASN A 397 -18.56 -0.88 18.84
N THR A 398 -19.50 -0.62 17.94
CA THR A 398 -19.36 0.26 16.77
C THR A 398 -19.73 1.71 17.06
N ALA A 399 -20.22 2.03 18.26
CA ALA A 399 -20.62 3.39 18.62
C ALA A 399 -19.50 4.41 18.36
N GLY A 400 -19.85 5.46 17.59
CA GLY A 400 -18.94 6.54 17.23
C GLY A 400 -17.86 6.18 16.19
N MET A 401 -17.76 4.92 15.78
CA MET A 401 -16.90 4.53 14.66
C MET A 401 -17.47 5.11 13.37
N VAL A 402 -16.62 5.70 12.53
CA VAL A 402 -17.00 6.24 11.22
C VAL A 402 -16.13 5.57 10.17
N ILE A 403 -16.75 4.70 9.36
CA ILE A 403 -16.15 4.13 8.15
C ILE A 403 -16.68 4.95 6.96
N ASP A 404 -15.77 5.51 6.17
CA ASP A 404 -16.08 6.41 5.07
C ASP A 404 -15.92 5.74 3.70
N ASN A 405 -14.74 5.21 3.44
CA ASN A 405 -14.30 4.66 2.17
C ASN A 405 -13.45 3.40 2.36
N GLY A 406 -13.32 2.90 3.60
CA GLY A 406 -12.58 1.70 3.94
C GLY A 406 -11.05 1.82 3.83
N ALA A 407 -10.53 2.93 3.29
CA ALA A 407 -9.10 3.17 3.14
C ALA A 407 -8.53 4.04 4.28
N GLY A 408 -9.36 4.83 4.96
CA GLY A 408 -8.91 5.83 5.93
C GLY A 408 -8.16 6.97 5.27
N LEU A 409 -8.61 7.37 4.07
CA LEU A 409 -8.07 8.48 3.30
C LEU A 409 -8.65 9.83 3.76
N THR A 410 -9.89 9.87 4.27
CA THR A 410 -10.48 11.14 4.72
C THR A 410 -10.02 11.53 6.12
N ARG A 411 -10.22 12.81 6.42
CA ARG A 411 -10.14 13.35 7.78
C ARG A 411 -11.39 13.04 8.63
N HIS A 412 -12.40 12.37 8.08
CA HIS A 412 -13.67 12.06 8.77
C HIS A 412 -13.69 10.67 9.42
N GLY A 413 -12.92 9.71 8.91
CA GLY A 413 -12.89 8.36 9.50
C GLY A 413 -12.56 8.40 10.99
N ARG A 414 -13.26 7.61 11.81
CA ARG A 414 -13.07 7.56 13.26
C ARG A 414 -13.05 6.12 13.77
N ILE A 415 -12.11 5.83 14.64
CA ILE A 415 -12.06 4.60 15.44
C ILE A 415 -11.28 4.89 16.73
N SER A 416 -11.59 4.16 17.79
CA SER A 416 -10.83 4.18 19.04
C SER A 416 -9.74 3.12 19.05
N ALA A 417 -8.68 3.32 19.85
CA ALA A 417 -7.62 2.31 19.96
C ALA A 417 -8.15 0.99 20.56
N ARG A 418 -9.16 1.08 21.45
CA ARG A 418 -9.84 -0.10 22.01
C ARG A 418 -10.57 -0.90 20.94
N GLN A 419 -11.37 -0.24 20.09
CA GLN A 419 -12.05 -0.91 18.95
C GLN A 419 -11.03 -1.58 18.03
N GLY A 420 -9.95 -0.88 17.66
CA GLY A 420 -8.89 -1.46 16.84
C GLY A 420 -8.22 -2.68 17.48
N ALA A 421 -7.95 -2.63 18.79
CA ALA A 421 -7.35 -3.75 19.51
C ALA A 421 -8.29 -4.94 19.62
N GLN A 422 -9.59 -4.72 19.84
CA GLN A 422 -10.61 -5.78 19.82
C GLN A 422 -10.67 -6.46 18.45
N ILE A 423 -10.64 -5.69 17.35
CA ILE A 423 -10.61 -6.22 15.99
C ILE A 423 -9.37 -7.11 15.77
N LEU A 424 -8.19 -6.67 16.25
CA LEU A 424 -6.97 -7.49 16.18
C LEU A 424 -7.05 -8.74 17.06
N GLN A 425 -7.61 -8.68 18.27
CA GLN A 425 -7.83 -9.86 19.11
C GLN A 425 -8.77 -10.87 18.42
N HIS A 426 -9.83 -10.40 17.77
CA HIS A 426 -10.70 -11.28 16.98
C HIS A 426 -9.95 -11.90 15.81
N ALA A 427 -9.17 -11.10 15.07
CA ALA A 427 -8.39 -11.59 13.95
C ALA A 427 -7.34 -12.63 14.37
N TRP A 428 -6.67 -12.44 15.51
CA TRP A 428 -5.73 -13.40 16.09
C TRP A 428 -6.38 -14.76 16.36
N ASN A 429 -7.59 -14.76 16.90
CA ASN A 429 -8.34 -15.98 17.22
C ASN A 429 -9.10 -16.56 16.02
N SER A 430 -9.11 -15.87 14.87
CA SER A 430 -9.82 -16.32 13.67
C SER A 430 -9.02 -17.39 12.92
N ARG A 431 -9.73 -18.17 12.10
CA ARG A 431 -9.12 -19.11 11.15
C ARG A 431 -8.26 -18.43 10.07
N PHE A 432 -8.41 -17.11 9.88
CA PHE A 432 -7.66 -16.32 8.90
C PHE A 432 -6.57 -15.45 9.54
N SER A 433 -6.19 -15.76 10.79
CA SER A 433 -5.14 -15.03 11.52
C SER A 433 -3.84 -14.94 10.75
N ALA A 434 -3.38 -16.07 10.18
CA ALA A 434 -2.16 -16.16 9.39
C ALA A 434 -2.22 -15.26 8.14
N ASP A 435 -3.35 -15.25 7.43
CA ASP A 435 -3.54 -14.47 6.20
C ASP A 435 -3.48 -12.97 6.48
N LEU A 436 -4.25 -12.49 7.49
CA LEU A 436 -4.23 -11.08 7.87
C LEU A 436 -2.86 -10.67 8.41
N MET A 437 -2.23 -11.47 9.28
CA MET A 437 -0.88 -11.18 9.77
C MET A 437 0.14 -11.09 8.64
N ALA A 438 0.12 -12.08 7.73
CA ALA A 438 1.04 -12.14 6.59
C ALA A 438 0.93 -10.90 5.69
N SER A 439 -0.27 -10.33 5.60
CA SER A 439 -0.57 -9.14 4.79
C SER A 439 0.11 -7.85 5.29
N MET A 440 0.43 -7.74 6.58
CA MET A 440 0.96 -6.49 7.16
C MET A 440 2.48 -6.36 7.00
N PRO A 441 3.02 -5.13 6.82
CA PRO A 441 4.47 -4.85 6.74
C PRO A 441 5.27 -5.40 7.92
N LEU A 442 6.45 -5.96 7.66
CA LEU A 442 7.40 -6.45 8.66
C LEU A 442 8.34 -5.33 9.11
N ILE A 443 8.55 -5.22 10.42
CA ILE A 443 9.48 -4.27 11.02
C ILE A 443 10.88 -4.41 10.37
N ALA A 444 11.44 -3.27 9.95
CA ALA A 444 12.75 -3.12 9.33
C ALA A 444 13.00 -3.90 8.02
N MET A 445 12.00 -4.62 7.49
CA MET A 445 12.18 -5.52 6.34
C MET A 445 11.42 -5.09 5.08
N ASP A 446 10.12 -4.78 5.17
CA ASP A 446 9.31 -4.52 3.98
C ASP A 446 8.17 -3.50 4.17
N GLY A 447 7.51 -3.18 3.06
CA GLY A 447 6.39 -2.23 3.02
C GLY A 447 6.71 -0.89 3.68
N THR A 448 5.71 -0.33 4.36
CA THR A 448 5.85 0.96 5.06
C THR A 448 6.68 0.89 6.35
N MET A 449 7.09 -0.31 6.78
CA MET A 449 7.95 -0.53 7.96
C MET A 449 9.42 -0.79 7.59
N ALA A 450 9.76 -0.93 6.29
CA ALA A 450 11.10 -1.29 5.82
C ALA A 450 12.23 -0.39 6.32
N ARG A 451 11.93 0.87 6.68
CA ARG A 451 12.89 1.86 7.18
C ARG A 451 12.71 2.23 8.65
N ARG A 452 11.75 1.62 9.34
CA ARG A 452 11.43 1.91 10.75
C ARG A 452 12.05 0.86 11.66
N LEU A 453 12.54 1.31 12.83
CA LEU A 453 13.17 0.46 13.85
C LEU A 453 14.35 -0.39 13.35
N ARG A 454 15.10 0.10 12.35
CA ARG A 454 16.35 -0.53 11.92
C ARG A 454 17.40 -0.45 13.03
N ASN A 455 18.17 -1.51 13.20
CA ASN A 455 19.21 -1.62 14.23
C ASN A 455 18.66 -1.51 15.67
N ALA A 456 17.36 -1.76 15.86
CA ALA A 456 16.71 -1.76 17.17
C ALA A 456 16.57 -3.19 17.77
N GLY A 457 17.12 -4.22 17.11
CA GLY A 457 16.95 -5.62 17.51
C GLY A 457 15.57 -6.20 17.19
N MET A 458 14.74 -5.48 16.43
CA MET A 458 13.34 -5.82 16.16
C MET A 458 13.06 -6.29 14.73
N ASP A 459 14.10 -6.56 13.93
CA ASP A 459 13.99 -6.97 12.53
C ASP A 459 13.09 -8.21 12.39
N GLY A 460 11.94 -8.04 11.72
CA GLY A 460 10.96 -9.12 11.52
C GLY A 460 10.13 -9.51 12.76
N LEU A 461 10.34 -8.88 13.91
CA LEU A 461 9.64 -9.21 15.17
C LEU A 461 8.24 -8.59 15.29
N GLY A 462 7.81 -7.82 14.29
CA GLY A 462 6.46 -7.27 14.25
C GLY A 462 5.91 -7.12 12.85
N ARG A 463 4.59 -7.22 12.75
CA ARG A 463 3.76 -7.09 11.55
C ARG A 463 2.77 -5.96 11.78
N ILE A 464 3.08 -4.78 11.24
CA ILE A 464 2.46 -3.51 11.61
C ILE A 464 1.97 -2.78 10.37
N LYS A 465 0.66 -2.55 10.28
CA LYS A 465 0.07 -1.58 9.35
C LYS A 465 0.31 -0.17 9.88
N THR A 466 0.68 0.74 9.00
CA THR A 466 0.87 2.16 9.32
C THR A 466 -0.23 3.02 8.73
N GLY A 467 -0.48 4.19 9.32
CA GLY A 467 -1.27 5.27 8.74
C GLY A 467 -0.54 6.61 8.80
N TYR A 468 -0.75 7.41 7.75
CA TYR A 468 -0.11 8.71 7.54
C TYR A 468 -1.11 9.62 6.83
N LEU A 469 -1.45 10.74 7.47
CA LEU A 469 -2.05 11.94 6.88
C LEU A 469 -1.31 13.13 7.49
N GLU A 470 -1.47 14.36 6.99
CA GLU A 470 -0.78 15.55 7.49
C GLU A 470 -0.66 15.62 9.03
N ASN A 471 -1.81 15.57 9.72
CA ASN A 471 -1.94 15.67 11.18
C ASN A 471 -2.20 14.33 11.87
N VAL A 472 -1.93 13.21 11.18
CA VAL A 472 -2.19 11.85 11.69
C VAL A 472 -0.99 10.94 11.49
N ARG A 473 -0.59 10.24 12.56
CA ARG A 473 0.29 9.07 12.48
C ARG A 473 -0.38 7.92 13.22
N SER A 474 -0.31 6.72 12.68
CA SER A 474 -0.88 5.56 13.36
C SER A 474 -0.14 4.26 13.03
N ILE A 475 -0.26 3.31 13.95
CA ILE A 475 0.18 1.92 13.81
C ILE A 475 -0.91 0.99 14.35
N ALA A 476 -1.05 -0.17 13.71
CA ALA A 476 -1.88 -1.25 14.20
C ALA A 476 -1.33 -2.59 13.71
N GLY A 477 -1.30 -3.60 14.58
CA GLY A 477 -0.88 -4.95 14.20
C GLY A 477 -0.32 -5.73 15.38
N TYR A 478 0.66 -6.59 15.12
CA TYR A 478 1.24 -7.47 16.13
C TYR A 478 2.75 -7.24 16.27
N THR A 479 3.25 -7.25 17.50
CA THR A 479 4.69 -7.23 17.78
C THR A 479 5.01 -8.24 18.86
N ARG A 480 6.25 -8.73 18.88
CA ARG A 480 6.70 -9.72 19.86
C ARG A 480 7.67 -9.10 20.86
N ASP A 481 7.60 -9.52 22.12
CA ASP A 481 8.58 -9.16 23.15
C ASP A 481 9.73 -10.17 23.30
N GLU A 482 10.71 -9.86 24.15
CA GLU A 482 11.86 -10.75 24.42
C GLU A 482 11.47 -12.08 25.09
N SER A 483 10.26 -12.20 25.62
CA SER A 483 9.71 -13.43 26.23
C SER A 483 8.83 -14.24 25.25
N ASP A 484 8.89 -13.92 23.95
CA ASP A 484 8.06 -14.49 22.89
C ASP A 484 6.54 -14.24 23.01
N THR A 485 6.10 -13.32 23.89
CA THR A 485 4.70 -12.89 23.95
C THR A 485 4.40 -12.03 22.73
N THR A 486 3.34 -12.38 22.01
CA THR A 486 2.79 -11.57 20.93
C THR A 486 1.78 -10.60 21.51
N TRP A 487 1.95 -9.33 21.17
CA TRP A 487 1.10 -8.22 21.58
C TRP A 487 0.30 -7.71 20.37
N ALA A 488 -1.02 -7.63 20.49
CA ALA A 488 -1.83 -6.77 19.62
C ALA A 488 -1.60 -5.32 20.06
N VAL A 489 -1.22 -4.44 19.14
CA VAL A 489 -0.93 -3.03 19.43
C VAL A 489 -1.66 -2.14 18.43
N VAL A 490 -2.32 -1.11 18.96
CA VAL A 490 -2.90 0.00 18.20
C VAL A 490 -2.44 1.30 18.84
N GLY A 491 -1.89 2.20 18.03
CA GLY A 491 -1.48 3.52 18.47
C GLY A 491 -1.83 4.56 17.42
N MET A 492 -2.47 5.65 17.84
CA MET A 492 -2.88 6.75 16.98
C MET A 492 -2.44 8.06 17.61
N VAL A 493 -1.78 8.88 16.81
CA VAL A 493 -1.39 10.25 17.14
C VAL A 493 -2.17 11.19 16.23
N ASN A 494 -2.97 12.08 16.81
CA ASN A 494 -3.73 13.11 16.11
C ASN A 494 -3.34 14.48 16.70
N THR A 495 -2.55 15.26 15.97
CA THR A 495 -2.10 16.58 16.42
C THR A 495 -1.57 17.39 15.23
N ASP A 496 -1.55 18.71 15.36
CA ASP A 496 -1.03 19.63 14.36
C ASP A 496 0.22 20.36 14.90
N PRO A 497 1.43 20.12 14.36
CA PRO A 497 1.79 19.12 13.35
C PRO A 497 2.08 17.74 13.96
N ALA A 498 1.78 16.66 13.25
CA ALA A 498 2.05 15.28 13.72
C ALA A 498 3.48 14.76 13.46
N TRP A 499 4.46 15.66 13.26
CA TRP A 499 5.83 15.35 12.86
C TRP A 499 6.54 14.33 13.77
N ASN A 500 6.42 14.45 15.09
CA ASN A 500 7.02 13.53 16.07
C ASN A 500 6.18 12.29 16.34
N GLY A 501 4.96 12.20 15.78
CA GLY A 501 4.04 11.09 16.04
C GLY A 501 4.63 9.73 15.68
N GLN A 502 5.39 9.64 14.58
CA GLN A 502 6.04 8.38 14.19
C GLN A 502 7.05 7.90 15.24
N ALA A 503 7.88 8.80 15.78
CA ALA A 503 8.87 8.46 16.79
C ALA A 503 8.22 7.96 18.09
N VAL A 504 7.10 8.57 18.50
CA VAL A 504 6.28 8.11 19.64
C VAL A 504 5.76 6.69 19.42
N LEU A 505 5.19 6.43 18.24
CA LEU A 505 4.67 5.10 17.90
C LEU A 505 5.77 4.04 17.78
N ASP A 506 6.93 4.39 17.22
CA ASP A 506 8.11 3.51 17.19
C ASP A 506 8.64 3.23 18.60
N ARG A 507 8.64 4.24 19.49
CA ARG A 507 9.03 4.06 20.90
C ARG A 507 8.09 3.13 21.66
N ILE A 508 6.78 3.14 21.36
CA ILE A 508 5.81 2.19 21.93
C ILE A 508 6.19 0.75 21.55
N LEU A 509 6.44 0.49 20.27
CA LEU A 509 6.85 -0.83 19.78
C LEU A 509 8.16 -1.28 20.43
N TYR A 510 9.16 -0.40 20.44
CA TYR A 510 10.46 -0.65 21.08
C TYR A 510 10.31 -0.97 22.57
N SER A 511 9.51 -0.19 23.29
CA SER A 511 9.32 -0.36 24.73
C SER A 511 8.53 -1.61 25.05
N LEU A 512 7.51 -1.99 24.26
CA LEU A 512 6.83 -3.28 24.41
C LEU A 512 7.80 -4.45 24.20
N HIS A 513 8.74 -4.34 23.26
CA HIS A 513 9.66 -5.41 22.98
C HIS A 513 10.65 -5.67 24.13
N HIS A 514 11.30 -4.62 24.63
CA HIS A 514 12.38 -4.73 25.62
C HIS A 514 11.93 -4.58 27.08
N GLN A 515 10.79 -3.92 27.31
CA GLN A 515 10.27 -3.62 28.65
C GLN A 515 8.76 -3.84 28.70
N PRO A 516 8.27 -5.05 28.36
CA PRO A 516 6.84 -5.33 28.34
C PRO A 516 6.23 -5.16 29.74
N PRO A 517 4.99 -4.66 29.83
CA PRO A 517 4.27 -4.54 31.09
C PRO A 517 3.81 -5.92 31.55
N VAL A 518 4.69 -6.62 32.26
CA VAL A 518 4.39 -7.88 32.93
C VAL A 518 4.04 -7.62 34.40
N GLY A 519 3.02 -8.30 34.91
CA GLY A 519 2.72 -8.26 36.33
C GLY A 519 3.88 -8.87 37.13
N THR A 520 4.25 -8.25 38.25
CA THR A 520 5.11 -8.95 39.22
C THR A 520 4.33 -10.12 39.83
N THR A 521 5.03 -11.19 40.22
CA THR A 521 4.49 -12.41 40.87
C THR A 521 3.55 -12.15 42.05
N LEU A 522 3.55 -10.95 42.64
CA LEU A 522 2.65 -10.52 43.72
C LEU A 522 1.22 -10.20 43.27
N SER A 523 0.97 -9.96 41.97
CA SER A 523 -0.37 -9.61 41.46
C SER A 523 -1.24 -10.82 41.11
N GLN A 524 -0.67 -12.03 41.10
CA GLN A 524 -1.41 -13.28 40.83
C GLN A 524 -1.77 -14.06 42.11
N ALA A 525 -1.41 -13.56 43.30
CA ALA A 525 -1.64 -14.20 44.58
C ALA A 525 -2.70 -13.46 45.41
N SER A 526 -3.94 -13.38 44.91
CA SER A 526 -5.11 -13.05 45.75
C SER A 526 -6.42 -13.55 45.12
N GLY A 527 -6.50 -14.88 44.94
CA GLY A 527 -7.72 -15.57 44.54
C GLY A 527 -7.83 -16.99 45.12
N GLY A 528 -7.13 -17.26 46.23
CA GLY A 528 -7.10 -18.56 46.89
C GLY A 528 -7.85 -18.53 48.21
N SER A 529 -9.07 -19.06 48.20
CA SER A 529 -9.78 -19.76 49.28
C SER A 529 -9.65 -19.24 50.73
N GLU A 530 -10.75 -18.73 51.28
CA GLU A 530 -11.13 -19.10 52.65
C GLU A 530 -12.50 -19.78 52.62
N VAL A 531 -12.46 -21.10 52.82
CA VAL A 531 -13.55 -21.90 53.34
C VAL A 531 -13.51 -21.77 54.86
N ARG A 532 -14.62 -21.34 55.45
CA ARG A 532 -15.12 -21.90 56.71
C ARG A 532 -16.63 -21.88 56.73
#